data_AF-A0A8T7E293-F1
#
_entry.id   AF-A0A8T7E293-F1
#
_cell.length_a   1.000
_cell.length_b   1.000
_cell.length_c   1.000
_cell.angle_alpha   90.00
_cell.angle_beta   90.00
_cell.angle_gamma   90.00
#
_symmetry.space_group_name_H-M   'P 1'
#
loop_
_entity.id
_entity.type
_entity.pdbx_description
1 polymer ?
#
loop_
_entity_poly.entity_id
_entity_poly.type
_entity_poly.pdbx_seq_one_letter_code
_entity_poly.pdbx_strand_id
1 'polypeptide(L)'
;VLIYPLWMGTMPALFKAFIEQVFRPGFAMDEQRDRPWSAKLAGRSARVVITMGMPAAAYRWFFGAHSLRSLERNILKFCGIKPVRSFLVGMVDDAGGGRHQRYLDKMRGLGARGQ
;
A
#
# COMPACT_ATOMS: atom_id res chain seq x y z
N VAL A 1 0.12 -8.78 2.01
CA VAL A 1 0.35 -7.57 2.83
C VAL A 1 1.52 -6.81 2.25
N LEU A 2 1.47 -5.48 2.17
CA LEU A 2 2.53 -4.62 1.65
C LEU A 2 2.95 -3.65 2.76
N ILE A 3 4.24 -3.61 3.09
CA ILE A 3 4.79 -2.74 4.13
C ILE A 3 6.02 -2.04 3.53
N TYR A 4 6.03 -0.71 3.52
CA TYR A 4 7.17 0.04 2.98
C TYR A 4 7.31 1.44 3.60
N PRO A 5 8.53 1.99 3.67
CA PRO A 5 8.73 3.38 4.03
C PRO A 5 8.40 4.32 2.87
N LEU A 6 7.88 5.50 3.19
CA LEU A 6 7.66 6.57 2.23
C LEU A 6 8.98 7.27 1.93
N TRP A 7 9.48 7.14 0.71
CA TRP A 7 10.71 7.77 0.24
C TRP A 7 10.38 8.77 -0.87
N MET A 8 10.84 10.01 -0.70
CA MET A 8 10.57 11.11 -1.64
C MET A 8 9.06 11.23 -1.97
N GLY A 9 8.20 11.05 -0.95
CA GLY A 9 6.75 11.10 -1.08
C GLY A 9 6.10 9.83 -1.65
N THR A 10 6.88 8.85 -2.13
CA THR A 10 6.35 7.66 -2.81
C THR A 10 6.90 6.33 -2.30
N MET A 11 6.52 5.23 -2.97
CA MET A 11 7.02 3.90 -2.70
C MET A 11 8.51 3.79 -3.10
N PRO A 12 9.32 2.96 -2.41
CA PRO A 12 10.72 2.76 -2.77
C PRO A 12 10.88 2.27 -4.22
N ALA A 13 11.95 2.70 -4.89
CA ALA A 13 12.21 2.36 -6.29
C ALA A 13 12.17 0.84 -6.54
N LEU A 14 12.78 0.05 -5.65
CA LEU A 14 12.76 -1.41 -5.73
C LEU A 14 11.33 -1.98 -5.68
N PHE A 15 10.47 -1.43 -4.81
CA PHE A 15 9.08 -1.87 -4.73
C PHE A 15 8.29 -1.47 -5.99
N LYS A 16 8.53 -0.27 -6.53
CA LYS A 16 7.92 0.14 -7.81
C LYS A 16 8.34 -0.79 -8.95
N ALA A 17 9.63 -1.09 -9.06
CA ALA A 17 10.17 -2.00 -10.07
C ALA A 17 9.60 -3.42 -9.92
N PHE A 18 9.48 -3.94 -8.69
CA PHE A 18 8.85 -5.23 -8.43
C PHE A 18 7.42 -5.27 -8.98
N ILE A 19 6.61 -4.25 -8.72
CA ILE A 19 5.25 -4.18 -9.26
C ILE A 19 5.26 -4.12 -10.78
N GLU A 20 6.14 -3.32 -11.40
CA GLU A 20 6.23 -3.24 -12.87
C GLU A 20 6.60 -4.57 -13.53
N GLN A 21 7.44 -5.39 -12.89
CA GLN A 21 7.83 -6.67 -13.45
C GLN A 21 6.81 -7.79 -13.17
N VAL A 22 6.17 -7.78 -11.99
CA VAL A 22 5.24 -8.85 -11.60
C VAL A 22 3.82 -8.58 -12.11
N PHE A 23 3.36 -7.33 -12.13
CA PHE A 23 1.99 -6.98 -12.53
C PHE A 23 1.89 -6.77 -14.04
N ARG A 24 2.45 -7.70 -14.82
CA ARG A 24 2.37 -7.67 -16.28
C ARG A 24 1.06 -8.26 -16.80
N PRO A 25 0.67 -7.94 -18.05
CA PRO A 25 -0.35 -8.68 -18.78
C PRO A 25 -0.07 -10.19 -18.74
N GLY A 26 -1.13 -11.00 -18.73
CA GLY A 26 -1.08 -12.46 -18.59
C GLY A 26 -1.27 -12.91 -17.15
N PHE A 27 -0.70 -12.17 -16.19
CA PHE A 27 -0.82 -12.46 -14.76
C PHE A 27 -1.78 -11.52 -14.02
N ALA A 28 -1.52 -10.21 -14.02
CA ALA A 28 -2.30 -9.26 -13.23
C ALA A 28 -3.46 -8.62 -14.01
N MET A 29 -3.30 -8.59 -15.33
CA MET A 29 -4.26 -8.05 -16.30
C MET A 29 -4.35 -9.02 -17.47
N ASP A 30 -5.41 -8.90 -18.26
CA ASP A 30 -5.51 -9.63 -19.52
C ASP A 30 -4.45 -9.24 -20.54
N GLU A 31 -4.10 -10.18 -21.42
CA GLU A 31 -3.27 -9.91 -22.59
C GLU A 31 -4.12 -9.45 -23.78
N GLN A 32 -5.41 -9.80 -23.78
CA GLN A 32 -6.30 -9.52 -24.90
C GLN A 32 -6.66 -8.03 -24.98
N ARG A 33 -6.32 -7.42 -26.12
CA ARG A 33 -6.61 -5.99 -26.41
C ARG A 33 -8.09 -5.65 -26.36
N ASP A 34 -8.98 -6.62 -26.54
CA ASP A 34 -10.43 -6.41 -26.62
C ASP A 34 -11.06 -6.19 -25.23
N ARG A 35 -10.31 -6.48 -24.15
CA ARG A 35 -10.74 -6.23 -22.76
C ARG A 35 -9.63 -5.53 -21.96
N PRO A 36 -9.30 -4.26 -22.27
CA PRO A 36 -8.18 -3.55 -21.66
C PRO A 36 -8.33 -3.25 -20.15
N TRP A 37 -9.44 -3.67 -19.53
CA TRP A 37 -9.77 -3.48 -18.12
C TRP A 37 -10.08 -4.81 -17.39
N SER A 38 -9.69 -5.94 -17.99
CA SER A 38 -9.93 -7.27 -17.43
C SER A 38 -8.93 -7.56 -16.30
N ALA A 39 -9.46 -7.56 -15.07
CA ALA A 39 -8.73 -7.74 -13.83
C ALA A 39 -8.56 -9.23 -13.48
N LYS A 40 -7.32 -9.71 -13.37
CA LYS A 40 -7.03 -11.15 -13.12
C LYS A 40 -6.77 -11.50 -11.65
N LEU A 41 -6.63 -10.51 -10.78
CA LEU A 41 -6.36 -10.72 -9.35
C LEU A 41 -7.60 -10.51 -8.46
N ALA A 42 -8.80 -10.64 -9.05
CA ALA A 42 -10.07 -10.60 -8.33
C ALA A 42 -10.15 -11.69 -7.23
N GLY A 43 -10.95 -11.45 -6.19
CA GLY A 43 -11.08 -12.33 -5.02
C GLY A 43 -9.96 -12.17 -3.98
N ARG A 44 -8.94 -11.35 -4.26
CA ARG A 44 -7.85 -11.05 -3.33
C ARG A 44 -8.08 -9.71 -2.62
N SER A 45 -7.63 -9.63 -1.38
CA SER A 45 -7.59 -8.39 -0.59
C SER A 45 -6.15 -7.94 -0.35
N ALA A 46 -5.95 -6.67 0.01
CA ALA A 46 -4.64 -6.16 0.39
C ALA A 46 -4.70 -5.31 1.67
N ARG A 47 -3.61 -5.37 2.43
CA ARG A 47 -3.29 -4.42 3.50
C ARG A 47 -1.99 -3.71 3.14
N VAL A 48 -2.02 -2.39 3.17
CA VAL A 48 -0.89 -1.50 2.92
C VAL A 48 -0.51 -0.78 4.21
N VAL A 49 0.75 -0.89 4.61
CA VAL A 49 1.30 -0.17 5.76
C VAL A 49 2.42 0.73 5.25
N ILE A 50 2.31 2.03 5.54
CA ILE A 50 3.30 3.00 5.10
C ILE A 50 3.89 3.68 6.33
N THR A 51 5.20 3.60 6.49
CA THR A 51 5.93 4.34 7.52
C THR A 51 6.53 5.63 6.94
N MET A 52 6.60 6.69 7.72
CA MET A 52 7.15 7.97 7.29
C MET A 52 7.66 8.79 8.49
N GLY A 53 8.71 9.60 8.28
CA GLY A 53 9.25 10.49 9.31
C GLY A 53 8.32 11.66 9.65
N MET A 54 7.50 12.10 8.68
CA MET A 54 6.53 13.17 8.88
C MET A 54 5.24 12.72 9.59
N PRO A 55 4.41 13.63 10.11
CA PRO A 55 3.08 13.27 10.63
C PRO A 55 2.19 12.65 9.55
N ALA A 56 1.53 11.53 9.87
CA ALA A 56 0.63 10.85 8.94
C ALA A 56 -0.55 11.73 8.49
N ALA A 57 -0.97 12.68 9.33
CA ALA A 57 -2.01 13.65 8.99
C ALA A 57 -1.54 14.63 7.89
N ALA A 58 -0.29 15.13 7.97
CA ALA A 58 0.27 15.99 6.94
C ALA A 58 0.38 15.25 5.59
N TYR A 59 0.84 13.99 5.58
CA TYR A 59 0.85 13.16 4.38
C TYR A 59 -0.57 12.96 3.80
N ARG A 60 -1.55 12.71 4.65
CA ARG A 60 -2.94 12.47 4.23
C ARG A 60 -3.59 13.70 3.62
N TRP A 61 -3.47 14.85 4.26
CA TRP A 61 -4.24 16.05 3.92
C TRP A 61 -3.49 17.02 3.02
N PHE A 62 -2.22 17.31 3.33
CA PHE A 62 -1.42 18.24 2.54
C PHE A 62 -0.88 17.59 1.26
N PHE A 63 -0.31 16.38 1.37
CA PHE A 63 0.22 15.64 0.21
C PHE A 63 -0.82 14.72 -0.47
N GLY A 64 -2.08 14.80 -0.04
CA GLY A 64 -3.21 14.08 -0.63
C GLY A 64 -3.09 12.55 -0.61
N ALA A 65 -2.21 11.98 0.24
CA ALA A 65 -1.86 10.56 0.27
C ALA A 65 -1.52 9.98 -1.13
N HIS A 66 -0.83 10.76 -1.99
CA HIS A 66 -0.69 10.44 -3.42
C HIS A 66 -0.11 9.04 -3.70
N SER A 67 0.93 8.62 -2.96
CA SER A 67 1.51 7.28 -3.13
C SER A 67 0.53 6.16 -2.79
N LEU A 68 -0.16 6.26 -1.64
CA LEU A 68 -1.18 5.30 -1.25
C LEU A 68 -2.32 5.25 -2.28
N ARG A 69 -2.83 6.42 -2.71
CA ARG A 69 -3.91 6.50 -3.70
C ARG A 69 -3.51 5.92 -5.04
N SER A 70 -2.27 6.18 -5.48
CA SER A 70 -1.74 5.62 -6.72
C SER A 70 -1.65 4.09 -6.64
N LEU A 71 -1.06 3.55 -5.57
CA LEU A 71 -0.98 2.11 -5.34
C LEU A 71 -2.37 1.47 -5.23
N GLU A 72 -3.27 2.06 -4.45
CA GLU A 72 -4.62 1.52 -4.25
C GLU A 72 -5.46 1.57 -5.52
N ARG A 73 -5.64 2.76 -6.10
CA ARG A 73 -6.59 2.98 -7.21
C ARG A 73 -6.04 2.51 -8.54
N ASN A 74 -4.80 2.90 -8.86
CA ASN A 74 -4.26 2.76 -10.21
C ASN A 74 -3.55 1.41 -10.42
N ILE A 75 -3.15 0.73 -9.33
CA ILE A 75 -2.44 -0.55 -9.41
C ILE A 75 -3.32 -1.68 -8.85
N LEU A 76 -3.59 -1.69 -7.54
CA LEU A 76 -4.23 -2.85 -6.89
C LEU A 76 -5.68 -3.03 -7.33
N LYS A 77 -6.51 -1.98 -7.25
CA LYS A 77 -7.93 -2.04 -7.67
C LYS A 77 -8.06 -2.25 -9.17
N PHE A 78 -7.15 -1.68 -9.96
CA PHE A 78 -7.11 -1.89 -11.40
C PHE A 78 -6.90 -3.37 -11.75
N CYS A 79 -6.04 -4.08 -11.02
CA CYS A 79 -5.86 -5.53 -11.14
C CYS A 79 -6.95 -6.37 -10.45
N GLY A 80 -7.98 -5.74 -9.86
CA GLY A 80 -9.12 -6.42 -9.22
C GLY A 80 -8.98 -6.72 -7.73
N ILE A 81 -7.87 -6.31 -7.09
CA ILE A 81 -7.64 -6.53 -5.67
C ILE A 81 -8.53 -5.59 -4.86
N LYS A 82 -9.50 -6.13 -4.13
CA LYS A 82 -10.41 -5.39 -3.25
C LYS A 82 -10.96 -6.31 -2.14
N PRO A 83 -11.12 -5.81 -0.89
CA PRO A 83 -10.81 -4.45 -0.44
C PRO A 83 -9.31 -4.20 -0.23
N VAL A 84 -8.90 -2.94 -0.27
CA VAL A 84 -7.56 -2.48 0.11
C VAL A 84 -7.68 -1.68 1.41
N ARG A 85 -7.06 -2.17 2.49
CA ARG A 85 -7.01 -1.49 3.79
C ARG A 85 -5.66 -0.84 3.98
N SER A 86 -5.60 0.34 4.58
CA SER A 86 -4.35 1.06 4.80
C SER A 86 -4.13 1.43 6.26
N PHE A 87 -2.85 1.42 6.67
CA PHE A 87 -2.42 1.93 7.96
C PHE A 87 -1.19 2.84 7.76
N LEU A 88 -1.32 4.10 8.16
CA LEU A 88 -0.27 5.10 8.02
C LEU A 88 0.41 5.30 9.38
N VAL A 89 1.72 5.13 9.40
CA VAL A 89 2.57 5.28 10.57
C VAL A 89 3.45 6.50 10.33
N GLY A 90 3.11 7.63 10.95
CA GLY A 90 3.88 8.87 10.88
C GLY A 90 4.75 9.06 12.12
N MET A 91 5.68 10.01 12.04
CA MET A 91 6.64 10.29 13.11
C MET A 91 7.38 9.03 13.56
N VAL A 92 7.83 8.21 12.60
CA VAL A 92 8.46 6.91 12.91
C VAL A 92 9.80 7.06 13.60
N ASP A 93 10.52 8.15 13.34
CA ASP A 93 11.85 8.41 13.95
C ASP A 93 11.73 8.91 15.40
N ASP A 94 10.53 9.29 15.85
CA ASP A 94 10.27 9.70 17.22
C ASP A 94 10.15 8.46 18.12
N ALA A 95 11.24 8.14 18.82
CA ALA A 95 11.35 7.04 19.76
C ALA A 95 10.66 7.28 21.11
N GLY A 96 10.07 8.47 21.33
CA GLY A 96 9.46 8.84 22.60
C GLY A 96 8.11 8.17 22.89
N GLY A 97 7.84 7.90 24.17
CA GLY A 97 6.49 7.67 24.68
C GLY A 97 5.79 6.37 24.26
N GLY A 98 6.55 5.31 23.95
CA GLY A 98 5.99 3.98 23.65
C GLY A 98 5.16 3.91 22.36
N ARG A 99 5.31 4.89 21.46
CA ARG A 99 4.52 4.99 20.23
C ARG A 99 4.77 3.82 19.28
N HIS A 100 6.03 3.39 19.15
CA HIS A 100 6.40 2.20 18.38
C HIS A 100 5.69 0.95 18.89
N GLN A 101 5.65 0.75 20.21
CA GLN A 101 4.98 -0.40 20.80
C GLN A 101 3.48 -0.41 20.47
N ARG A 102 2.81 0.75 20.57
CA ARG A 102 1.40 0.88 20.16
C ARG A 102 1.17 0.53 18.69
N TYR A 103 2.08 0.92 17.80
CA TYR A 103 2.00 0.54 16.39
C TYR A 103 2.20 -0.96 16.18
N LEU A 104 3.18 -1.57 16.86
CA LEU A 104 3.42 -3.00 16.81
C LEU A 104 2.23 -3.79 17.35
N ASP A 105 1.64 -3.40 18.48
CA ASP A 105 0.48 -4.07 19.07
C ASP A 105 -0.75 -3.95 18.17
N LYS A 106 -0.97 -2.77 17.59
CA LYS A 106 -2.01 -2.59 16.58
C LYS A 106 -1.77 -3.51 15.39
N MET A 107 -0.55 -3.59 14.86
CA MET A 107 -0.20 -4.47 13.74
C MET A 107 -0.36 -5.96 14.07
N ARG A 108 0.00 -6.40 15.28
CA ARG A 108 -0.24 -7.77 15.76
C ARG A 108 -1.74 -8.10 15.78
N GLY A 109 -2.56 -7.25 16.39
CA GLY A 109 -4.01 -7.47 16.44
C GLY A 109 -4.65 -7.45 15.05
N LEU A 110 -4.14 -6.59 14.18
CA LEU A 110 -4.54 -6.49 12.78
C LEU A 110 -4.21 -7.76 11.98
N GLY A 111 -3.02 -8.33 12.19
CA GLY A 111 -2.59 -9.58 11.58
C GLY A 111 -3.36 -10.80 12.11
N ALA A 112 -3.59 -10.88 13.42
CA ALA A 112 -4.35 -11.97 14.05
C ALA A 112 -5.79 -12.08 13.52
N ARG A 113 -6.40 -10.97 13.11
CA ARG A 113 -7.75 -10.95 12.50
C ARG A 113 -7.76 -11.21 10.99
N GLY A 114 -6.59 -11.41 10.36
CA GLY A 114 -6.47 -11.53 8.90
C GLY A 114 -6.93 -10.28 8.15
N GLN A 115 -6.87 -9.12 8.79
CA GLN A 115 -7.41 -7.89 8.21
C GLN A 115 -6.38 -7.17 7.34
#